data_AF-A0A353RL61-F1
#
_entry.id   AF-A0A353RL61-F1
#
_cell.length_a   1.000
_cell.length_b   1.000
_cell.length_c   1.000
_cell.angle_alpha   90.00
_cell.angle_beta   90.00
_cell.angle_gamma   90.00
#
_symmetry.space_group_name_H-M   'P 1'
#
loop_
_entity.id
_entity.type
_entity.pdbx_description
1 polymer ?
#
loop_
_entity_poly.entity_id
_entity_poly.type
_entity_poly.pdbx_seq_one_letter_code
_entity_poly.pdbx_strand_id
1 'polypeptide(L)'
;MQVRVLCLLFVVLLLGCNSENTFLDDTPGEVLMLKVDYITNRFEGGGELRFSQKADNFTIGYEYKEPADFGYVKLRYEELNEPLFEGSIHWMGLGEMKYPEKLEPAGKFNHVLTEDFVYPVNGFENVFNPYNMDLKYEDAWFAVQGLVKAREYLRANPLQKVKIFLYTPSVGVGNPENWDWIIYLNR
;
A
#
# COMPACT_ATOMS: atom_id res chain seq x y z
N MET A 1 2.18 -82.35 13.58
CA MET A 1 1.16 -81.31 13.84
C MET A 1 1.86 -79.96 13.88
N GLN A 2 1.52 -79.12 12.91
CA GLN A 2 1.76 -77.68 12.73
C GLN A 2 3.10 -77.05 13.13
N VAL A 3 3.98 -76.96 12.13
CA VAL A 3 4.93 -75.86 11.94
C VAL A 3 4.12 -74.62 11.54
N ARG A 4 4.30 -73.49 12.24
CA ARG A 4 3.78 -72.19 11.81
C ARG A 4 4.94 -71.33 11.30
N VAL A 5 5.10 -71.34 9.98
CA VAL A 5 5.76 -70.26 9.24
C VAL A 5 4.71 -69.18 9.02
N LEU A 6 4.97 -67.94 9.45
CA LEU A 6 4.20 -66.78 8.98
C LEU A 6 5.09 -65.55 8.82
N CYS A 7 5.40 -65.31 7.54
CA CYS A 7 5.63 -64.07 6.81
C CYS A 7 6.14 -62.81 7.52
N LEU A 8 7.40 -62.50 7.20
CA LEU A 8 7.90 -61.26 6.57
C LEU A 8 7.01 -59.99 6.56
N LEU A 9 7.69 -58.90 6.93
CA LEU A 9 7.62 -57.53 6.39
C LEU A 9 6.28 -56.80 6.46
N PHE A 10 6.20 -55.89 7.44
CA PHE A 10 5.44 -54.65 7.28
C PHE A 10 6.32 -53.44 7.56
N VAL A 11 6.98 -53.01 6.48
CA VAL A 11 7.09 -51.61 6.03
C VAL A 11 7.49 -50.57 7.09
N VAL A 12 8.81 -50.37 7.17
CA VAL A 12 9.46 -49.11 7.55
C VAL A 12 9.20 -48.08 6.44
N LEU A 13 8.08 -47.37 6.46
CA LEU A 13 7.86 -46.17 5.60
C LEU A 13 6.88 -45.20 6.25
N LEU A 14 7.31 -44.45 7.25
CA LEU A 14 6.65 -43.19 7.65
C LEU A 14 7.68 -42.07 7.86
N LEU A 15 8.66 -41.98 6.97
CA LEU A 15 9.36 -40.72 6.69
C LEU A 15 8.75 -40.11 5.43
N GLY A 16 7.47 -39.74 5.53
CA GLY A 16 6.86 -38.82 4.59
C GLY A 16 7.36 -37.42 4.90
N CYS A 17 8.58 -37.10 4.43
CA CYS A 17 8.98 -35.72 4.30
C CYS A 17 8.14 -35.14 3.17
N ASN A 18 7.01 -34.52 3.49
CA ASN A 18 6.40 -33.57 2.58
C ASN A 18 7.44 -32.45 2.44
N SER A 19 8.19 -32.44 1.34
CA SER A 19 8.77 -31.20 0.86
C SER A 19 7.58 -30.30 0.58
N GLU A 20 7.21 -29.47 1.55
CA GLU A 20 6.48 -28.26 1.26
C GLU A 20 7.30 -27.56 0.19
N ASN A 21 6.82 -27.63 -1.05
CA ASN A 21 7.31 -26.76 -2.09
C ASN A 21 6.94 -25.37 -1.59
N THR A 22 7.90 -24.71 -0.94
CA THR A 22 7.87 -23.27 -0.74
C THR A 22 7.85 -22.71 -2.15
N PHE A 23 6.65 -22.46 -2.68
CA PHE A 23 6.50 -21.62 -3.85
C PHE A 23 7.09 -20.27 -3.41
N LEU A 24 8.35 -20.04 -3.77
CA LEU A 24 8.88 -18.69 -3.81
C LEU A 24 7.97 -17.99 -4.81
N ASP A 25 7.04 -17.21 -4.27
CA ASP A 25 6.15 -16.39 -5.04
C ASP A 25 7.00 -15.33 -5.73
N ASP A 26 7.45 -15.68 -6.94
CA ASP A 26 8.25 -14.87 -7.86
C ASP A 26 7.38 -13.82 -8.58
N THR A 27 6.20 -13.52 -8.01
CA THR A 27 5.40 -12.38 -8.44
C THR A 27 6.21 -11.11 -8.21
N PRO A 28 6.40 -10.28 -9.25
CA PRO A 28 7.08 -9.00 -9.09
C PRO A 28 6.36 -8.14 -8.05
N GLY A 29 7.11 -7.31 -7.31
CA GLY A 29 6.54 -6.50 -6.24
C GLY A 29 5.46 -5.56 -6.77
N GLU A 30 4.37 -5.41 -6.03
CA GLU A 30 3.29 -4.50 -6.39
C GLU A 30 2.93 -3.60 -5.22
N VAL A 31 2.64 -2.33 -5.53
CA VAL A 31 2.21 -1.34 -4.56
C VAL A 31 0.87 -0.77 -5.00
N LEU A 32 -0.13 -0.87 -4.13
CA LEU A 32 -1.42 -0.21 -4.29
C LEU A 32 -1.28 1.23 -3.83
N MET A 33 -1.65 2.19 -4.69
CA MET A 33 -1.80 3.60 -4.37
C MET A 33 -3.28 3.98 -4.39
N LEU A 34 -3.76 4.66 -3.36
CA LEU A 34 -5.14 5.14 -3.25
C LEU A 34 -5.15 6.63 -2.91
N LYS A 35 -6.10 7.37 -3.48
CA LYS A 35 -6.32 8.80 -3.29
C LYS A 35 -7.68 9.03 -2.63
N VAL A 36 -7.69 9.80 -1.55
CA VAL A 36 -8.90 10.15 -0.80
C VAL A 36 -8.91 11.65 -0.56
N ASP A 37 -10.03 12.29 -0.87
CA ASP A 37 -10.21 13.72 -0.64
C ASP A 37 -10.11 14.05 0.86
N TYR A 38 -9.32 15.06 1.21
CA TYR A 38 -8.99 15.39 2.60
C TYR A 38 -10.20 15.84 3.43
N ILE A 39 -11.12 16.62 2.86
CA ILE A 39 -12.24 17.21 3.60
C ILE A 39 -13.40 16.22 3.72
N THR A 40 -13.77 15.61 2.61
CA THR A 40 -14.97 14.79 2.47
C THR A 40 -14.72 13.33 2.81
N ASN A 41 -13.45 12.90 2.92
CA ASN A 41 -13.04 11.51 3.08
C ASN A 41 -13.69 10.60 2.02
N ARG A 42 -13.85 11.11 0.81
CA ARG A 42 -14.37 10.33 -0.32
C ARG A 42 -13.20 9.71 -1.07
N PHE A 43 -13.28 8.40 -1.30
CA PHE A 43 -12.36 7.72 -2.18
C PHE A 43 -12.52 8.26 -3.62
N GLU A 44 -11.42 8.70 -4.21
CA GLU A 44 -11.42 9.34 -5.53
C GLU A 44 -10.91 8.41 -6.63
N GLY A 45 -9.95 7.54 -6.30
CA GLY A 45 -9.34 6.63 -7.24
C GLY A 45 -8.01 6.06 -6.76
N GLY A 46 -7.39 5.23 -7.59
CA GLY A 46 -6.12 4.58 -7.25
C GLY A 46 -5.47 3.86 -8.43
N GLY A 47 -4.40 3.15 -8.16
CA GLY A 47 -3.68 2.34 -9.14
C GLY A 47 -2.76 1.33 -8.49
N GLU A 48 -2.45 0.26 -9.21
CA GLU A 48 -1.41 -0.71 -8.82
C GLU A 48 -0.12 -0.37 -9.59
N LEU A 49 0.92 0.03 -8.87
CA LEU A 49 2.27 0.19 -9.40
C LEU A 49 2.95 -1.18 -9.40
N ARG A 50 3.44 -1.61 -10.56
CA ARG A 50 4.08 -2.92 -10.74
C ARG A 50 5.55 -2.71 -11.00
N PHE A 51 6.38 -3.39 -10.23
CA PHE A 51 7.83 -3.30 -10.37
C PHE A 51 8.37 -4.55 -11.07
N SER A 52 9.56 -4.46 -11.66
CA SER A 52 10.19 -5.61 -12.33
C SER A 52 10.86 -6.58 -11.36
N GLN A 53 11.07 -6.15 -10.12
CA GLN A 53 11.76 -6.87 -9.06
C GLN A 53 10.90 -6.89 -7.80
N LYS A 54 11.17 -7.87 -6.94
CA LYS A 54 10.63 -7.95 -5.59
C LYS A 54 11.67 -7.41 -4.60
N ALA A 55 11.22 -6.76 -3.54
CA ALA A 55 12.05 -6.41 -2.40
C ALA A 55 11.44 -6.97 -1.11
N ASP A 56 12.30 -7.34 -0.16
CA ASP A 56 11.87 -7.93 1.11
C ASP A 56 11.20 -6.91 2.03
N ASN A 57 11.58 -5.65 1.90
CA ASN A 57 11.07 -4.52 2.65
C ASN A 57 10.43 -3.51 1.70
N PHE A 58 9.48 -2.74 2.24
CA PHE A 58 8.89 -1.60 1.55
C PHE A 58 9.15 -0.34 2.37
N THR A 59 10.13 0.45 1.94
CA THR A 59 10.44 1.74 2.53
C THR A 59 10.13 2.85 1.52
N ILE A 60 9.44 3.89 1.99
CA ILE A 60 9.15 5.06 1.16
C ILE A 60 10.12 6.17 1.56
N GLY A 61 11.03 6.49 0.65
CA GLY A 61 11.89 7.65 0.74
C GLY A 61 11.21 8.85 0.09
N TYR A 62 11.52 10.04 0.57
CA TYR A 62 11.01 11.28 -0.03
C TYR A 62 12.14 12.23 -0.44
N GLU A 63 11.83 13.07 -1.42
CA GLU A 63 12.56 14.30 -1.72
C GLU A 63 11.55 15.44 -1.66
N TYR A 64 11.87 16.47 -0.90
CA TYR A 64 10.99 17.61 -0.70
C TYR A 64 11.74 18.91 -0.96
N LYS A 65 11.13 19.75 -1.81
CA LYS A 65 11.54 21.13 -2.00
C LYS A 65 10.41 22.02 -1.50
N GLU A 66 10.68 22.74 -0.41
CA GLU A 66 9.73 23.72 0.10
C GLU A 66 9.50 24.83 -0.94
N PRO A 67 8.24 25.20 -1.22
CA PRO A 67 7.92 26.27 -2.16
C PRO A 67 8.24 27.66 -1.58
N ALA A 68 9.15 28.38 -2.26
CA ALA A 68 9.15 29.85 -2.22
C ALA A 68 8.05 30.36 -3.18
N ASP A 69 8.22 30.10 -4.48
CA ASP A 69 7.13 30.18 -5.48
C ASP A 69 6.70 28.78 -5.94
N PHE A 70 7.69 27.90 -6.18
CA PHE A 70 7.53 26.53 -6.69
C PHE A 70 8.33 25.54 -5.86
N GLY A 71 7.64 24.52 -5.37
CA GLY A 71 8.15 23.38 -4.62
C GLY A 71 7.61 22.06 -5.18
N TYR A 72 7.97 20.97 -4.54
CA TYR A 72 7.49 19.63 -4.89
C TYR A 72 7.70 18.64 -3.75
N VAL A 73 6.98 17.53 -3.82
CA VAL A 73 7.28 16.31 -3.10
C VAL A 73 7.38 15.15 -4.08
N LYS A 74 8.42 14.34 -3.93
CA LYS A 74 8.62 13.08 -4.66
C LYS A 74 8.74 11.95 -3.68
N LEU A 75 8.06 10.85 -3.94
CA LEU A 75 8.19 9.61 -3.18
C LEU A 75 8.78 8.52 -4.05
N ARG A 76 9.65 7.71 -3.47
CA ARG A 76 10.26 6.55 -4.14
C ARG A 76 10.19 5.32 -3.25
N TYR A 77 10.10 4.16 -3.89
CA TYR A 77 10.37 2.88 -3.26
C TYR A 77 11.90 2.78 -3.11
N GLU A 78 12.42 2.87 -1.89
CA GLU A 78 13.86 2.99 -1.66
C GLU A 78 14.64 1.77 -2.14
N GLU A 79 14.14 0.57 -1.85
CA GLU A 79 14.80 -0.69 -2.17
C GLU A 79 14.97 -0.91 -3.68
N LEU A 80 14.03 -0.39 -4.47
CA LEU A 80 14.04 -0.53 -5.93
C LEU A 80 14.52 0.75 -6.65
N ASN A 81 14.61 1.86 -5.92
CA ASN A 81 14.86 3.20 -6.48
C ASN A 81 13.87 3.56 -7.61
N GLU A 82 12.59 3.20 -7.43
CA GLU A 82 11.51 3.43 -8.40
C GLU A 82 10.52 4.49 -7.90
N PRO A 83 9.91 5.30 -8.77
CA PRO A 83 8.99 6.36 -8.36
C PRO A 83 7.66 5.80 -7.85
N LEU A 84 7.11 6.44 -6.82
CA LEU A 84 5.77 6.18 -6.28
C LEU A 84 4.83 7.38 -6.41
N PHE A 85 5.39 8.59 -6.34
CA PHE A 85 4.64 9.83 -6.43
C PHE A 85 5.55 10.98 -6.89
N GLU A 86 5.00 11.89 -7.68
CA GLU A 86 5.57 13.22 -7.87
C GLU A 86 4.42 14.23 -7.91
N GLY A 87 4.46 15.24 -7.05
CA GLY A 87 3.49 16.33 -7.01
C GLY A 87 4.17 17.68 -6.88
N SER A 88 3.74 18.68 -7.65
CA SER A 88 4.20 20.06 -7.51
C SER A 88 3.44 20.82 -6.42
N ILE A 89 4.10 21.81 -5.83
CA ILE A 89 3.49 22.65 -4.81
C ILE A 89 3.73 24.10 -5.21
N HIS A 90 2.66 24.88 -5.39
CA HIS A 90 2.77 26.27 -5.81
C HIS A 90 2.32 27.21 -4.68
N TRP A 91 3.06 28.28 -4.42
CA TRP A 91 2.67 29.25 -3.38
C TRP A 91 1.46 30.09 -3.82
N MET A 92 1.52 30.65 -5.03
CA MET A 92 0.39 31.32 -5.67
C MET A 92 -0.11 30.50 -6.86
N GLY A 93 -0.93 29.49 -6.56
CA GLY A 93 -1.55 28.64 -7.56
C GLY A 93 -1.90 27.28 -7.02
N LEU A 94 -2.29 26.39 -7.93
CA LEU A 94 -2.54 24.99 -7.65
C LEU A 94 -1.44 24.18 -8.32
N GLY A 95 -0.67 23.45 -7.51
CA GLY A 95 0.19 22.38 -8.01
C GLY A 95 -0.63 21.16 -8.44
N GLU A 96 0.03 20.15 -8.97
CA GLU A 96 -0.63 18.98 -9.54
C GLU A 96 0.18 17.72 -9.28
N MET A 97 -0.51 16.58 -9.21
CA MET A 97 0.14 15.27 -9.25
C MET A 97 0.65 15.03 -10.68
N LYS A 98 1.96 14.88 -10.83
CA LYS A 98 2.64 14.58 -12.09
C LYS A 98 2.89 13.09 -12.29
N TYR A 99 3.12 12.36 -11.19
CA TYR A 99 3.23 10.91 -11.20
C TYR A 99 2.44 10.28 -10.05
N PRO A 100 1.68 9.21 -10.31
CA PRO A 100 1.30 8.71 -11.65
C PRO A 100 0.47 9.75 -12.41
N GLU A 101 0.56 9.77 -13.75
CA GLU A 101 -0.14 10.77 -14.57
C GLU A 101 -1.67 10.68 -14.46
N LYS A 102 -2.18 9.47 -14.17
CA LYS A 102 -3.60 9.20 -14.03
C LYS A 102 -3.83 8.05 -13.07
N LEU A 103 -4.94 8.13 -12.34
CA LEU A 103 -5.48 7.05 -11.53
C LEU A 103 -6.76 6.50 -12.16
N GLU A 104 -7.05 5.23 -11.89
CA GLU A 104 -8.36 4.68 -12.15
C GLU A 104 -9.37 5.33 -11.20
N PRO A 105 -10.53 5.79 -11.70
CA PRO A 105 -11.51 6.46 -10.85
C PRO A 105 -12.16 5.49 -9.87
N ALA A 106 -12.67 6.01 -8.75
CA ALA A 106 -13.25 5.22 -7.67
C ALA A 106 -14.25 4.13 -8.12
N GLY A 107 -15.10 4.43 -9.10
CA GLY A 107 -16.09 3.50 -9.64
C GLY A 107 -15.51 2.26 -10.35
N LYS A 108 -14.19 2.17 -10.52
CA LYS A 108 -13.49 0.99 -11.03
C LYS A 108 -13.05 0.01 -9.93
N PHE A 109 -13.17 0.40 -8.67
CA PHE A 109 -12.80 -0.44 -7.55
C PHE A 109 -14.04 -1.08 -6.93
N ASN A 110 -13.99 -2.40 -6.77
CA ASN A 110 -15.04 -3.14 -6.09
C ASN A 110 -14.93 -2.97 -4.58
N HIS A 111 -16.08 -2.91 -3.92
CA HIS A 111 -16.18 -2.98 -2.47
C HIS A 111 -16.54 -4.41 -2.03
N VAL A 112 -16.08 -4.79 -0.83
CA VAL A 112 -16.55 -6.01 -0.19
C VAL A 112 -18.05 -5.88 0.14
N LEU A 113 -18.74 -7.03 0.18
CA LEU A 113 -20.16 -7.10 0.53
C LEU A 113 -20.40 -7.21 2.04
N THR A 114 -19.32 -7.32 2.82
CA THR A 114 -19.38 -7.47 4.26
C THR A 114 -19.36 -6.10 4.95
N GLU A 115 -19.99 -6.05 6.12
CA GLU A 115 -20.07 -4.83 6.95
C GLU A 115 -18.93 -4.75 7.97
N ASP A 116 -18.00 -5.71 7.97
CA ASP A 116 -16.87 -5.71 8.89
C ASP A 116 -15.90 -4.58 8.58
N PHE A 117 -15.31 -4.06 9.65
CA PHE A 117 -14.25 -3.08 9.56
C PHE A 117 -12.90 -3.79 9.76
N VAL A 118 -11.95 -3.58 8.85
CA VAL A 118 -10.56 -4.05 9.04
C VAL A 118 -9.64 -2.85 9.22
N TYR A 119 -8.94 -2.89 10.33
CA TYR A 119 -7.89 -1.94 10.68
C TYR A 119 -6.52 -2.60 10.46
N PRO A 120 -5.50 -1.88 9.96
CA PRO A 120 -4.16 -2.44 9.84
C PRO A 120 -3.59 -2.75 11.22
N VAL A 121 -3.18 -4.00 11.46
CA VAL A 121 -2.77 -4.47 12.81
C VAL A 121 -1.61 -3.65 13.38
N ASN A 122 -0.67 -3.25 12.53
CA ASN A 122 0.48 -2.44 12.93
C ASN A 122 0.27 -0.91 12.74
N GLY A 123 -0.96 -0.50 12.44
CA GLY A 123 -1.36 0.90 12.30
C GLY A 123 -0.83 1.56 11.04
N PHE A 124 -0.64 2.88 11.15
CA PHE A 124 -0.21 3.76 10.07
C PHE A 124 1.25 4.18 10.21
N GLU A 125 1.89 4.44 9.07
CA GLU A 125 3.18 5.09 8.99
C GLU A 125 3.02 6.39 8.18
N ASN A 126 3.33 7.51 8.84
CA ASN A 126 3.37 8.79 8.18
C ASN A 126 4.65 8.92 7.36
N VAL A 127 4.54 8.94 6.03
CA VAL A 127 5.72 9.01 5.16
C VAL A 127 6.24 10.43 4.95
N PHE A 128 5.38 11.45 5.14
CA PHE A 128 5.75 12.84 4.90
C PHE A 128 4.78 13.81 5.61
N ASN A 129 5.31 14.61 6.56
CA ASN A 129 4.58 15.67 7.25
C ASN A 129 5.55 16.79 7.68
N PRO A 130 5.99 17.64 6.75
CA PRO A 130 7.10 18.59 6.97
C PRO A 130 6.75 19.65 8.03
N TYR A 131 5.46 19.89 8.26
CA TYR A 131 4.95 20.89 9.19
C TYR A 131 4.47 20.30 10.53
N ASN A 132 4.68 18.99 10.77
CA ASN A 132 4.23 18.29 11.98
C ASN A 132 2.76 18.56 12.33
N MET A 133 1.90 18.57 11.31
CA MET A 133 0.46 18.70 11.49
C MET A 133 -0.09 17.52 12.31
N ASP A 134 -1.12 17.78 13.11
CA ASP A 134 -1.90 16.73 13.76
C ASP A 134 -2.85 16.11 12.74
N LEU A 135 -2.46 14.95 12.21
CA LEU A 135 -3.08 14.30 11.06
C LEU A 135 -3.90 13.10 11.51
N LYS A 136 -5.18 13.04 11.09
CA LYS A 136 -6.11 11.95 11.41
C LYS A 136 -6.17 10.95 10.26
N TYR A 137 -5.39 9.87 10.36
CA TYR A 137 -5.27 8.88 9.29
C TYR A 137 -6.47 7.94 9.19
N GLU A 138 -7.22 7.78 10.29
CA GLU A 138 -8.36 6.88 10.39
C GLU A 138 -9.47 7.27 9.41
N ASP A 139 -9.79 8.56 9.32
CA ASP A 139 -10.88 9.05 8.46
C ASP A 139 -10.59 8.74 6.97
N ALA A 140 -9.34 8.92 6.56
CA ALA A 140 -8.88 8.56 5.23
C ALA A 140 -8.93 7.04 5.00
N TRP A 141 -8.49 6.26 5.99
CA TRP A 141 -8.54 4.80 5.92
C TRP A 141 -9.97 4.26 5.85
N PHE A 142 -10.92 4.87 6.55
CA PHE A 142 -12.33 4.46 6.56
C PHE A 142 -12.92 4.51 5.16
N ALA A 143 -12.49 5.47 4.33
CA ALA A 143 -12.92 5.61 2.95
C ALA A 143 -12.51 4.43 2.05
N VAL A 144 -11.39 3.76 2.36
CA VAL A 144 -10.77 2.77 1.46
C VAL A 144 -10.70 1.36 2.02
N GLN A 145 -10.87 1.18 3.33
CA GLN A 145 -10.72 -0.13 3.97
C GLN A 145 -11.65 -1.19 3.35
N GLY A 146 -12.87 -0.79 2.96
CA GLY A 146 -13.86 -1.68 2.34
C GLY A 146 -13.58 -2.04 0.88
N LEU A 147 -12.51 -1.51 0.26
CA LEU A 147 -12.14 -1.88 -1.11
C LEU A 147 -11.59 -3.30 -1.14
N VAL A 148 -12.05 -4.12 -2.09
CA VAL A 148 -11.55 -5.49 -2.29
C VAL A 148 -10.03 -5.48 -2.44
N LYS A 149 -9.47 -4.53 -3.20
CA LYS A 149 -8.02 -4.36 -3.38
C LYS A 149 -7.28 -4.02 -2.08
N ALA A 150 -7.79 -3.09 -1.27
CA ALA A 150 -7.17 -2.78 0.01
C ALA A 150 -7.13 -4.02 0.93
N ARG A 151 -8.21 -4.81 0.94
CA ARG A 151 -8.27 -6.08 1.68
C ARG A 151 -7.30 -7.13 1.15
N GLU A 152 -7.16 -7.26 -0.17
CA GLU A 152 -6.21 -8.18 -0.80
C GLU A 152 -4.77 -7.87 -0.38
N TYR A 153 -4.37 -6.59 -0.46
CA TYR A 153 -3.01 -6.16 -0.10
C TYR A 153 -2.74 -6.37 1.41
N LEU A 154 -3.70 -6.03 2.28
CA LEU A 154 -3.56 -6.32 3.71
C LEU A 154 -3.47 -7.82 4.01
N ARG A 155 -4.20 -8.68 3.30
CA ARG A 155 -4.08 -10.14 3.52
C ARG A 155 -2.74 -10.69 3.04
N ALA A 156 -2.21 -10.16 1.93
CA ALA A 156 -0.92 -10.57 1.39
C ALA A 156 0.25 -10.19 2.30
N ASN A 157 0.18 -9.02 2.93
CA ASN A 157 1.16 -8.58 3.92
C ASN A 157 0.45 -8.04 5.20
N PRO A 158 0.04 -8.94 6.12
CA PRO A 158 -0.84 -8.61 7.26
C PRO A 158 -0.17 -7.82 8.38
N LEU A 159 1.16 -7.80 8.40
CA LEU A 159 1.95 -7.08 9.40
C LEU A 159 2.51 -5.76 8.85
N GLN A 160 2.14 -5.36 7.63
CA GLN A 160 2.53 -4.05 7.12
C GLN A 160 1.90 -2.92 7.93
N LYS A 161 2.59 -1.80 7.99
CA LYS A 161 1.96 -0.51 8.30
C LYS A 161 1.40 0.06 7.01
N VAL A 162 0.20 0.61 7.08
CA VAL A 162 -0.35 1.38 5.96
C VAL A 162 0.42 2.68 5.88
N LYS A 163 1.13 2.90 4.78
CA LYS A 163 1.91 4.12 4.57
C LYS A 163 0.99 5.21 4.02
N ILE A 164 1.02 6.38 4.63
CA ILE A 164 0.08 7.46 4.31
C ILE A 164 0.77 8.82 4.42
N PHE A 165 0.40 9.76 3.55
CA PHE A 165 0.71 11.18 3.73
C PHE A 165 -0.39 12.08 3.18
N LEU A 166 -0.34 13.33 3.60
CA LEU A 166 -1.21 14.39 3.10
C LEU A 166 -0.47 15.18 2.02
N TYR A 167 -0.98 15.15 0.81
CA TYR A 167 -0.49 15.97 -0.29
C TYR A 167 -1.20 17.33 -0.30
N THR A 168 -0.41 18.40 -0.14
CA THR A 168 -0.88 19.78 -0.14
C THR A 168 -0.32 20.53 -1.36
N PRO A 169 -1.03 20.58 -2.51
CA PRO A 169 -0.50 21.18 -3.75
C PRO A 169 -0.35 22.71 -3.73
N SER A 170 -0.71 23.36 -2.61
CA SER A 170 -0.55 24.79 -2.40
C SER A 170 -0.09 25.10 -0.96
N VAL A 171 0.68 26.18 -0.77
CA VAL A 171 1.09 26.69 0.55
C VAL A 171 0.57 28.12 0.79
N GLY A 172 0.62 28.59 2.04
CA GLY A 172 0.13 29.91 2.44
C GLY A 172 -1.32 29.86 2.92
N VAL A 173 -2.26 30.48 2.20
CA VAL A 173 -3.71 30.29 2.41
C VAL A 173 -4.15 29.01 1.70
N GLY A 174 -3.39 27.92 1.87
CA GLY A 174 -3.65 26.65 1.16
C GLY A 174 -5.12 26.29 1.29
N ASN A 175 -5.78 25.99 0.16
CA ASN A 175 -7.20 25.63 0.18
C ASN A 175 -7.30 24.12 0.44
N PRO A 176 -7.76 23.67 1.63
CA PRO A 176 -7.83 22.26 1.96
C PRO A 176 -8.78 21.47 1.06
N GLU A 177 -9.63 22.14 0.28
CA GLU A 177 -10.48 21.52 -0.76
C GLU A 177 -9.68 20.89 -1.90
N ASN A 178 -8.38 21.19 -2.02
CA ASN A 178 -7.52 20.59 -3.03
C ASN A 178 -6.49 19.63 -2.42
N TRP A 179 -6.65 19.25 -1.16
CA TRP A 179 -5.70 18.37 -0.47
C TRP A 179 -6.19 16.93 -0.56
N ASP A 180 -5.23 16.01 -0.63
CA ASP A 180 -5.52 14.60 -0.78
C ASP A 180 -4.67 13.76 0.15
N TRP A 181 -5.30 12.78 0.79
CA TRP A 181 -4.59 11.66 1.36
C TRP A 181 -4.13 10.74 0.26
N ILE A 182 -2.86 10.37 0.32
CA ILE A 182 -2.28 9.34 -0.53
C ILE A 182 -1.88 8.17 0.36
N ILE A 183 -2.40 6.99 0.04
CA ILE A 183 -2.27 5.77 0.84
C ILE A 183 -1.58 4.69 0.02
N TYR A 184 -0.61 4.01 0.63
CA TYR A 184 0.14 2.92 0.03
C TYR A 184 0.06 1.63 0.84
N LEU A 185 -0.09 0.52 0.12
CA LEU A 185 0.08 -0.84 0.63
C LEU A 185 0.94 -1.64 -0.34
N ASN A 186 1.79 -2.53 0.16
CA ASN A 186 2.61 -3.43 -0.67
C ASN A 186 2.14 -4.88 -0.58
N ARG A 187 2.46 -5.65 -1.63
CA ARG A 187 2.39 -7.11 -1.65
C ARG A 187 3.57 -7.69 -2.41
#